data_AF-A0A1H9V617-F1
#
_entry.id   AF-A0A1H9V617-F1
#
_cell.length_a   1.000
_cell.length_b   1.000
_cell.length_c   1.000
_cell.angle_alpha   90.00
_cell.angle_beta   90.00
_cell.angle_gamma   90.00
#
_symmetry.space_group_name_H-M   'P 1'
#
loop_
_entity.id
_entity.type
_entity.pdbx_description
1 polymer ?
#
loop_
_entity_poly.entity_id
_entity_poly.type
_entity_poly.pdbx_seq_one_letter_code
_entity_poly.pdbx_strand_id
1 'polypeptide(L)'
;MTKLVEITRDDDAGWIWRVIMRRADKRNALNVEMCQLLTGAVERCVANGARVIVIAAEGPVFSAGADLNEPDFAGELYPELEKLFTHIQRLPVPVIAFIEGPAIGAGMLLAMACDLRVAGQRQEIYFSLPVAKMAIGVDAASIRTLEQLIGGSRARQMLLGAAPLDVSQAHECRFIVDKRGDEALAELAGNVAQLAPLTLRNVKMEFAHACARPFSNAERDKAREAAWNSADRGEVATAKLERRPPTFRGR
;
A
#
# COMPACT_ATOMS: atom_id res chain seq x y z
N MET A 1 10.37 6.96 -25.27
CA MET A 1 9.58 7.48 -24.14
C MET A 1 9.81 6.56 -22.96
N THR A 2 10.32 7.07 -21.84
CA THR A 2 10.50 6.27 -20.62
C THR A 2 9.14 5.92 -20.05
N LYS A 3 8.91 4.65 -19.73
CA LYS A 3 7.63 4.16 -19.18
C LYS A 3 7.44 4.72 -17.77
N LEU A 4 6.32 5.41 -17.51
CA LEU A 4 6.01 6.03 -16.20
C LEU A 4 5.86 5.02 -15.06
N VAL A 5 5.59 3.75 -15.38
CA VAL A 5 5.48 2.65 -14.41
C VAL A 5 6.26 1.44 -14.91
N GLU A 6 7.22 0.97 -14.12
CA GLU A 6 7.91 -0.29 -14.35
C GLU A 6 7.34 -1.41 -13.47
N ILE A 7 7.37 -2.64 -13.97
CA ILE A 7 7.04 -3.84 -13.20
C ILE A 7 8.25 -4.77 -13.22
N THR A 8 8.73 -5.18 -12.04
CA THR A 8 9.81 -6.18 -11.87
C THR A 8 9.35 -7.31 -10.96
N ARG A 9 10.08 -8.44 -11.01
CA ARG A 9 9.96 -9.54 -10.03
C ARG A 9 11.18 -9.50 -9.13
N ASP A 10 10.97 -9.66 -7.83
CA ASP A 10 12.03 -9.49 -6.83
C ASP A 10 12.52 -10.83 -6.24
N ASP A 11 11.92 -11.95 -6.62
CA ASP A 11 12.26 -13.27 -6.10
C ASP A 11 12.33 -14.36 -7.18
N ASP A 12 13.18 -15.36 -6.93
CA ASP A 12 13.33 -16.53 -7.81
C ASP A 12 12.05 -17.38 -7.88
N ALA A 13 11.23 -17.35 -6.83
CA ALA A 13 9.93 -18.04 -6.80
C ALA A 13 8.85 -17.30 -7.62
N GLY A 14 9.09 -16.04 -8.01
CA GLY A 14 8.19 -15.24 -8.83
C GLY A 14 6.90 -14.78 -8.15
N TRP A 15 6.86 -14.75 -6.82
CA TRP A 15 5.69 -14.38 -6.03
C TRP A 15 5.68 -12.91 -5.61
N ILE A 16 6.83 -12.27 -5.58
CA ILE A 16 7.01 -10.89 -5.13
C ILE A 16 7.22 -10.00 -6.35
N TRP A 17 6.28 -9.08 -6.56
CA TRP A 17 6.27 -8.19 -7.70
C TRP A 17 6.40 -6.76 -7.26
N ARG A 18 7.27 -5.98 -7.91
CA ARG A 18 7.47 -4.57 -7.62
C ARG A 18 6.91 -3.71 -8.75
N VAL A 19 6.15 -2.69 -8.38
CA VAL A 19 5.59 -1.66 -9.26
C VAL A 19 6.28 -0.35 -8.91
N ILE A 20 7.07 0.19 -9.85
CA ILE A 20 7.95 1.34 -9.62
C ILE A 20 7.42 2.56 -10.39
N MET A 21 7.07 3.62 -9.67
CA MET A 21 6.76 4.92 -10.26
C MET A 21 8.03 5.59 -10.80
N ARG A 22 8.00 6.00 -12.07
CA ARG A 22 9.14 6.59 -12.80
C ARG A 22 8.80 7.94 -13.40
N ARG A 23 8.42 8.87 -12.54
CA ARG A 23 8.14 10.28 -12.90
C ARG A 23 8.91 11.21 -11.97
N ALA A 24 10.18 10.90 -11.76
CA ALA A 24 11.06 11.55 -10.79
C ALA A 24 11.26 13.05 -11.08
N ASP A 25 11.24 13.46 -12.36
CA ASP A 25 11.31 14.85 -12.81
C ASP A 25 10.11 15.69 -12.30
N LYS A 26 8.97 15.04 -12.06
CA LYS A 26 7.78 15.63 -11.40
C LYS A 26 7.60 15.16 -9.96
N ARG A 27 8.66 14.65 -9.33
CA ARG A 27 8.65 14.13 -7.94
C ARG A 27 7.55 13.07 -7.72
N ASN A 28 7.30 12.25 -8.74
CA ASN A 28 6.27 11.21 -8.76
C ASN A 28 4.87 11.74 -8.39
N ALA A 29 4.54 12.97 -8.82
CA ALA A 29 3.20 13.50 -8.70
C ALA A 29 2.19 12.62 -9.46
N LEU A 30 1.07 12.32 -8.81
CA LEU A 30 0.00 11.47 -9.31
C LEU A 30 -0.92 12.30 -10.19
N ASN A 31 -0.86 12.03 -11.49
CA ASN A 31 -1.82 12.52 -12.46
C ASN A 31 -2.74 11.40 -12.95
N VAL A 32 -3.72 11.71 -13.81
CA VAL A 32 -4.70 10.73 -14.30
C VAL A 32 -4.01 9.51 -14.94
N GLU A 33 -3.04 9.76 -15.83
CA GLU A 33 -2.29 8.70 -16.50
C GLU A 33 -1.54 7.80 -15.50
N MET A 34 -0.84 8.39 -14.52
CA MET A 34 -0.14 7.63 -13.48
C MET A 34 -1.11 6.77 -12.66
N CYS A 35 -2.28 7.30 -12.29
CA CYS A 35 -3.30 6.55 -11.56
C CYS A 35 -3.80 5.33 -12.34
N GLN A 36 -4.06 5.50 -13.64
CA GLN A 36 -4.50 4.42 -14.53
C GLN A 36 -3.39 3.38 -14.75
N LEU A 37 -2.15 3.84 -14.96
CA LEU A 37 -1.00 2.96 -15.17
C LEU A 37 -0.67 2.14 -13.92
N LEU A 38 -0.76 2.73 -12.72
CA LEU A 38 -0.58 2.03 -11.45
C LEU A 38 -1.67 0.99 -11.23
N THR A 39 -2.93 1.34 -11.45
CA THR A 39 -4.07 0.41 -11.37
C THR A 39 -3.84 -0.80 -12.28
N GLY A 40 -3.59 -0.55 -13.57
CA GLY A 40 -3.32 -1.64 -14.52
C GLY A 40 -2.04 -2.43 -14.19
N ALA A 41 -1.04 -1.81 -13.54
CA ALA A 41 0.18 -2.51 -13.15
C ALA A 41 -0.06 -3.51 -12.02
N VAL A 42 -0.76 -3.10 -10.96
CA VAL A 42 -1.06 -4.00 -9.83
C VAL A 42 -2.00 -5.14 -10.27
N GLU A 43 -2.95 -4.88 -11.16
CA GLU A 43 -3.80 -5.92 -11.77
C GLU A 43 -2.98 -6.94 -12.55
N ARG A 44 -2.02 -6.47 -13.37
CA ARG A 44 -1.11 -7.36 -14.09
C ARG A 44 -0.27 -8.21 -13.14
N CYS A 45 0.22 -7.66 -12.02
CA CYS A 45 0.96 -8.45 -11.03
C CYS A 45 0.10 -9.59 -10.48
N VAL A 46 -1.16 -9.31 -10.08
CA VAL A 46 -2.11 -10.33 -9.62
C VAL A 46 -2.38 -11.38 -10.69
N ALA A 47 -2.67 -10.96 -11.93
CA ALA A 47 -2.93 -11.87 -13.04
C ALA A 47 -1.74 -12.79 -13.36
N ASN A 48 -0.52 -12.35 -13.06
CA ASN A 48 0.70 -13.13 -13.24
C ASN A 48 1.14 -13.91 -11.98
N GLY A 49 0.25 -14.06 -10.98
CA GLY A 49 0.48 -14.93 -9.83
C GLY A 49 1.23 -14.29 -8.66
N ALA A 50 1.23 -12.96 -8.55
CA ALA A 50 1.76 -12.29 -7.37
C ALA A 50 1.10 -12.81 -6.08
N ARG A 51 1.89 -12.99 -5.03
CA ARG A 51 1.43 -13.16 -3.65
C ARG A 51 1.66 -11.90 -2.81
N VAL A 52 2.63 -11.08 -3.19
CA VAL A 52 2.92 -9.78 -2.57
C VAL A 52 3.23 -8.79 -3.67
N ILE A 53 2.70 -7.58 -3.54
CA ILE A 53 3.05 -6.46 -4.41
C ILE A 53 3.79 -5.41 -3.60
N VAL A 54 4.90 -4.92 -4.11
CA VAL A 54 5.64 -3.77 -3.56
C VAL A 54 5.38 -2.57 -4.46
N ILE A 55 4.89 -1.47 -3.91
CA ILE A 55 4.83 -0.17 -4.61
C ILE A 55 6.04 0.65 -4.17
N ALA A 56 6.86 1.05 -5.14
CA ALA A 56 8.08 1.82 -4.93
C ALA A 56 8.15 3.00 -5.92
N ALA A 57 9.17 3.85 -5.78
CA ALA A 57 9.34 5.02 -6.63
C ALA A 57 10.82 5.26 -6.95
N GLU A 58 11.10 5.69 -8.17
CA GLU A 58 12.42 6.17 -8.57
C GLU A 58 12.61 7.64 -8.16
N GLY A 59 13.86 8.01 -7.84
CA GLY A 59 14.20 9.39 -7.49
C GLY A 59 14.00 9.71 -6.01
N PRO A 60 14.15 10.99 -5.62
CA PRO A 60 14.27 11.39 -4.21
C PRO A 60 12.95 11.49 -3.44
N VAL A 61 11.80 11.36 -4.12
CA VAL A 61 10.48 11.54 -3.52
C VAL A 61 9.63 10.32 -3.85
N PHE A 62 8.99 9.72 -2.84
CA PHE A 62 8.06 8.61 -3.10
C PHE A 62 6.88 9.11 -3.93
N SER A 63 6.20 10.14 -3.46
CA SER A 63 5.26 10.93 -4.28
C SER A 63 4.96 12.27 -3.62
N ALA A 64 5.02 13.35 -4.41
CA ALA A 64 4.68 14.70 -3.98
C ALA A 64 3.17 14.96 -3.87
N GLY A 65 2.33 13.97 -4.18
CA GLY A 65 0.88 14.09 -4.13
C GLY A 65 0.25 14.25 -5.50
N ALA A 66 -0.94 14.83 -5.55
CA ALA A 66 -1.63 15.09 -6.79
C ALA A 66 -0.85 16.08 -7.66
N ASP A 67 -0.85 15.87 -8.98
CA ASP A 67 -0.23 16.80 -9.90
C ASP A 67 -1.06 18.08 -10.01
N LEU A 68 -0.50 19.19 -9.53
CA LEU A 68 -1.15 20.50 -9.56
C LEU A 68 -1.22 21.12 -10.96
N ASN A 69 -0.57 20.50 -11.96
CA ASN A 69 -0.69 20.92 -13.36
C ASN A 69 -1.88 20.26 -14.08
N GLU A 70 -2.59 19.33 -13.45
CA GLU A 70 -3.81 18.76 -14.03
C GLU A 70 -4.93 19.82 -14.03
N PRO A 71 -5.51 20.14 -15.20
CA PRO A 71 -6.41 21.27 -15.36
C PRO A 71 -7.75 21.08 -14.64
N ASP A 72 -8.23 19.83 -14.51
CA ASP A 72 -9.44 19.49 -13.79
C ASP A 72 -9.16 18.53 -12.63
N PHE A 73 -8.70 19.10 -11.52
CA PHE A 73 -8.46 18.33 -10.30
C PHE A 73 -9.74 17.64 -9.78
N ALA A 74 -10.87 18.35 -9.76
CA ALA A 74 -12.08 17.88 -9.08
C ALA A 74 -12.89 16.89 -9.94
N GLY A 75 -12.98 17.13 -11.25
CA GLY A 75 -13.76 16.31 -12.17
C GLY A 75 -13.00 15.10 -12.71
N GLU A 76 -11.68 15.18 -12.85
CA GLU A 76 -10.88 14.11 -13.45
C GLU A 76 -9.90 13.47 -12.46
N LEU A 77 -9.00 14.24 -11.86
CA LEU A 77 -7.91 13.65 -11.07
C LEU A 77 -8.38 13.05 -9.75
N TYR A 78 -9.24 13.74 -9.01
CA TYR A 78 -9.72 13.30 -7.70
C TYR A 78 -10.46 11.94 -7.77
N PRO A 79 -11.42 11.73 -8.70
CA PRO A 79 -12.02 10.41 -8.90
C PRO A 79 -11.02 9.31 -9.25
N GLU A 80 -9.98 9.59 -10.04
CA GLU A 80 -8.95 8.60 -10.39
C GLU A 80 -8.04 8.25 -9.20
N LEU A 81 -7.74 9.21 -8.34
CA LEU A 81 -7.05 8.96 -7.06
C LEU A 81 -7.89 8.05 -6.15
N GLU A 82 -9.18 8.36 -5.98
CA GLU A 82 -10.09 7.54 -5.18
C GLU A 82 -10.22 6.11 -5.72
N LYS A 83 -10.34 5.96 -7.05
CA LYS A 83 -10.35 4.66 -7.72
C LYS A 83 -9.06 3.89 -7.46
N LEU A 84 -7.89 4.51 -7.63
CA LEU A 84 -6.60 3.87 -7.39
C LEU A 84 -6.48 3.36 -5.94
N PHE A 85 -6.78 4.20 -4.95
CA PHE A 85 -6.65 3.83 -3.53
C PHE A 85 -7.61 2.71 -3.17
N THR A 86 -8.87 2.82 -3.61
CA THR A 86 -9.88 1.78 -3.44
C THR A 86 -9.46 0.48 -4.11
N HIS A 87 -8.88 0.56 -5.31
CA HIS A 87 -8.41 -0.60 -6.04
C HIS A 87 -7.29 -1.34 -5.29
N ILE A 88 -6.28 -0.63 -4.78
CA ILE A 88 -5.18 -1.19 -3.99
C ILE A 88 -5.71 -1.94 -2.75
N GLN A 89 -6.72 -1.40 -2.08
CA GLN A 89 -7.37 -2.05 -0.95
C GLN A 89 -8.18 -3.27 -1.35
N ARG A 90 -8.72 -3.28 -2.58
CA ARG A 90 -9.52 -4.37 -3.12
C ARG A 90 -8.69 -5.53 -3.67
N LEU A 91 -7.37 -5.36 -3.83
CA LEU A 91 -6.50 -6.42 -4.33
C LEU A 91 -6.57 -7.67 -3.42
N PRO A 92 -6.53 -8.88 -4.00
CA PRO A 92 -6.60 -10.13 -3.25
C PRO A 92 -5.29 -10.49 -2.55
N VAL A 93 -4.25 -9.65 -2.66
CA VAL A 93 -2.90 -9.89 -2.15
C VAL A 93 -2.43 -8.70 -1.32
N PRO A 94 -1.54 -8.90 -0.33
CA PRO A 94 -0.91 -7.81 0.40
C PRO A 94 -0.09 -6.89 -0.50
N VAL A 95 -0.15 -5.59 -0.19
CA VAL A 95 0.59 -4.52 -0.84
C VAL A 95 1.47 -3.81 0.18
N ILE A 96 2.76 -3.73 -0.10
CA ILE A 96 3.77 -3.06 0.73
C ILE A 96 4.19 -1.78 0.02
N ALA A 97 4.07 -0.63 0.66
CA ALA A 97 4.71 0.59 0.19
C ALA A 97 6.18 0.61 0.64
N PHE A 98 7.11 0.64 -0.31
CA PHE A 98 8.53 0.88 -0.04
C PHE A 98 8.86 2.34 -0.29
N ILE A 99 9.19 3.05 0.79
CA ILE A 99 9.19 4.52 0.83
C ILE A 99 10.60 5.01 1.09
N GLU A 100 11.30 5.39 0.03
CA GLU A 100 12.68 5.89 0.08
C GLU A 100 12.80 7.42 0.04
N GLY A 101 11.68 8.14 0.14
CA GLY A 101 11.64 9.60 0.15
C GLY A 101 10.29 10.12 0.64
N PRO A 102 10.07 11.45 0.66
CA PRO A 102 8.83 12.02 1.16
C PRO A 102 7.57 11.46 0.48
N ALA A 103 6.54 11.22 1.27
CA ALA A 103 5.19 10.89 0.81
C ALA A 103 4.22 11.99 1.27
N ILE A 104 3.72 12.76 0.31
CA ILE A 104 3.03 14.04 0.57
C ILE A 104 1.65 14.02 -0.09
N GLY A 105 0.63 14.54 0.59
CA GLY A 105 -0.72 14.68 0.04
C GLY A 105 -1.26 13.34 -0.46
N ALA A 106 -1.65 13.26 -1.73
CA ALA A 106 -2.11 12.02 -2.35
C ALA A 106 -1.05 10.89 -2.35
N GLY A 107 0.24 11.21 -2.25
CA GLY A 107 1.32 10.23 -2.08
C GLY A 107 1.31 9.58 -0.69
N MET A 108 0.95 10.35 0.34
CA MET A 108 0.68 9.80 1.67
C MET A 108 -0.60 8.94 1.66
N LEU A 109 -1.65 9.37 0.97
CA LEU A 109 -2.87 8.56 0.80
C LEU A 109 -2.58 7.24 0.07
N LEU A 110 -1.71 7.24 -0.94
CA LEU A 110 -1.24 6.02 -1.60
C LEU A 110 -0.52 5.08 -0.62
N ALA A 111 0.38 5.62 0.21
CA ALA A 111 1.05 4.83 1.26
C ALA A 111 0.07 4.29 2.31
N MET A 112 -0.96 5.05 2.67
CA MET A 112 -2.04 4.63 3.58
C MET A 112 -2.94 3.56 2.97
N ALA A 113 -3.14 3.56 1.65
CA ALA A 113 -3.93 2.55 0.93
C ALA A 113 -3.23 1.18 0.87
N CYS A 114 -1.89 1.16 0.95
CA CYS A 114 -1.12 -0.07 1.08
C CYS A 114 -1.33 -0.72 2.46
N ASP A 115 -1.11 -2.03 2.58
CA ASP A 115 -1.34 -2.75 3.84
C ASP A 115 -0.21 -2.50 4.83
N LEU A 116 1.03 -2.55 4.35
CA LEU A 116 2.25 -2.38 5.13
C LEU A 116 3.13 -1.31 4.48
N ARG A 117 4.01 -0.71 5.28
CA ARG A 117 4.97 0.31 4.81
C ARG A 117 6.36 0.03 5.39
N VAL A 118 7.37 0.06 4.55
CA VAL A 118 8.79 -0.03 4.94
C VAL A 118 9.49 1.22 4.43
N ALA A 119 10.28 1.88 5.29
CA ALA A 119 11.08 3.02 4.88
C ALA A 119 12.47 2.59 4.42
N GLY A 120 12.99 3.32 3.42
CA GLY A 120 14.39 3.31 3.05
C GLY A 120 15.30 3.95 4.10
N GLN A 121 16.59 4.00 3.80
CA GLN A 121 17.60 4.64 4.66
C GLN A 121 18.02 6.04 4.18
N ARG A 122 17.38 6.56 3.13
CA ARG A 122 17.70 7.90 2.62
C ARG A 122 17.39 8.96 3.66
N GLN A 123 18.18 10.02 3.62
CA GLN A 123 17.92 11.20 4.45
C GLN A 123 16.60 11.85 3.98
N GLU A 124 15.88 12.49 4.91
CA GLU A 124 14.66 13.28 4.62
C GLU A 124 13.39 12.49 4.25
N ILE A 125 13.19 11.29 4.78
CA ILE A 125 11.89 10.60 4.69
C ILE A 125 10.91 11.21 5.70
N TYR A 126 9.81 11.75 5.20
CA TYR A 126 8.70 12.24 6.01
C TYR A 126 7.35 12.03 5.32
N PHE A 127 6.30 12.09 6.12
CA PHE A 127 4.92 11.84 5.72
C PHE A 127 4.08 13.06 6.03
N SER A 128 3.28 13.53 5.09
CA SER A 128 2.48 14.73 5.32
C SER A 128 1.18 14.74 4.52
N LEU A 129 0.11 15.16 5.18
CA LEU A 129 -1.14 15.60 4.54
C LEU A 129 -1.30 17.11 4.79
N PRO A 130 -0.67 17.98 4.00
CA PRO A 130 -0.62 19.43 4.24
C PRO A 130 -1.92 20.14 3.84
N VAL A 131 -3.07 19.52 4.09
CA VAL A 131 -4.40 19.91 3.58
C VAL A 131 -4.79 21.32 4.01
N ALA A 132 -4.47 21.71 5.26
CA ALA A 132 -4.73 23.07 5.77
C ALA A 132 -3.88 24.13 5.05
N LYS A 133 -2.63 23.80 4.66
CA LYS A 133 -1.78 24.69 3.86
C LYS A 133 -2.26 24.82 2.41
N MET A 134 -3.04 23.84 1.94
CA MET A 134 -3.56 23.79 0.56
C MET A 134 -5.03 24.20 0.45
N ALA A 135 -5.70 24.53 1.56
CA ALA A 135 -7.14 24.81 1.62
C ALA A 135 -8.01 23.67 1.05
N ILE A 136 -7.61 22.41 1.27
CA ILE A 136 -8.30 21.21 0.79
C ILE A 136 -9.09 20.57 1.93
N GLY A 137 -10.35 20.21 1.66
CA GLY A 137 -11.19 19.43 2.57
C GLY A 137 -10.76 17.96 2.63
N VAL A 138 -10.93 17.33 3.80
CA VAL A 138 -10.67 15.91 3.99
C VAL A 138 -11.94 15.24 4.48
N ASP A 139 -12.27 14.10 3.90
CA ASP A 139 -13.43 13.31 4.31
C ASP A 139 -13.18 12.57 5.63
N ALA A 140 -14.27 12.23 6.32
CA ALA A 140 -14.18 11.57 7.62
C ALA A 140 -13.57 10.16 7.56
N ALA A 141 -13.63 9.46 6.43
CA ALA A 141 -13.04 8.12 6.30
C ALA A 141 -11.51 8.21 6.25
N SER A 142 -10.96 9.15 5.48
CA SER A 142 -9.52 9.43 5.44
C SER A 142 -8.96 9.81 6.81
N ILE A 143 -9.69 10.66 7.58
CA ILE A 143 -9.32 11.00 8.96
C ILE A 143 -9.28 9.76 9.85
N ARG A 144 -10.34 8.93 9.85
CA ARG A 144 -10.39 7.73 10.69
C ARG A 144 -9.26 6.76 10.39
N THR A 145 -8.92 6.56 9.12
CA THR A 145 -7.77 5.72 8.75
C THR A 145 -6.47 6.32 9.23
N LEU A 146 -6.26 7.63 9.06
CA LEU A 146 -5.06 8.27 9.59
C LEU A 146 -4.96 8.06 11.10
N GLU A 147 -6.03 8.26 11.85
CA GLU A 147 -6.06 8.02 13.29
C GLU A 147 -5.74 6.55 13.66
N GLN A 148 -6.24 5.58 12.90
CA GLN A 148 -5.92 4.15 13.09
C GLN A 148 -4.46 3.83 12.83
N LEU A 149 -3.83 4.52 11.86
CA LEU A 149 -2.46 4.24 11.43
C LEU A 149 -1.40 4.98 12.25
N ILE A 150 -1.69 6.20 12.74
CA ILE A 150 -0.69 7.04 13.42
C ILE A 150 -1.12 7.55 14.80
N GLY A 151 -2.34 7.21 15.23
CA GLY A 151 -2.93 7.70 16.47
C GLY A 151 -3.57 9.09 16.34
N GLY A 152 -4.64 9.32 17.11
CA GLY A 152 -5.46 10.54 17.00
C GLY A 152 -4.71 11.85 17.27
N SER A 153 -3.74 11.86 18.19
CA SER A 153 -2.96 13.07 18.49
C SER A 153 -2.07 13.48 17.31
N ARG A 154 -1.32 12.52 16.74
CA ARG A 154 -0.45 12.78 15.57
C ARG A 154 -1.27 13.13 14.34
N ALA A 155 -2.42 12.49 14.13
CA ALA A 155 -3.35 12.84 13.06
C ALA A 155 -3.81 14.31 13.13
N ARG A 156 -4.18 14.81 14.33
CA ARG A 156 -4.55 16.22 14.54
C ARG A 156 -3.38 17.16 14.31
N GLN A 157 -2.18 16.83 14.79
CA GLN A 157 -0.97 17.63 14.54
C GLN A 157 -0.67 17.73 13.03
N MET A 158 -0.82 16.62 12.30
CA MET A 158 -0.62 16.60 10.85
C MET A 158 -1.67 17.41 10.10
N LEU A 159 -2.96 17.22 10.40
CA LEU A 159 -4.04 17.82 9.62
C LEU A 159 -4.35 19.27 10.03
N LEU A 160 -4.39 19.57 11.33
CA LEU A 160 -4.71 20.91 11.85
C LEU A 160 -3.46 21.78 12.00
N GLY A 161 -2.35 21.17 12.43
CA GLY A 161 -1.07 21.86 12.62
C GLY A 161 -0.16 21.86 11.38
N ALA A 162 -0.55 21.16 10.31
CA ALA A 162 0.27 20.95 9.11
C ALA A 162 1.70 20.44 9.42
N ALA A 163 1.84 19.66 10.49
CA ALA A 163 3.11 19.11 10.95
C ALA A 163 3.42 17.79 10.25
N PRO A 164 4.54 17.67 9.52
CA PRO A 164 4.95 16.40 8.94
C PRO A 164 5.30 15.39 10.05
N LEU A 165 5.09 14.11 9.76
CA LEU A 165 5.53 12.99 10.58
C LEU A 165 6.87 12.51 10.02
N ASP A 166 7.94 12.66 10.79
CA ASP A 166 9.26 12.17 10.37
C ASP A 166 9.36 10.63 10.44
N VAL A 167 10.39 10.06 9.82
CA VAL A 167 10.60 8.60 9.75
C VAL A 167 10.73 7.94 11.13
N SER A 168 11.31 8.62 12.12
CA SER A 168 11.46 8.05 13.47
C SER A 168 10.13 8.00 14.19
N GLN A 169 9.36 9.09 14.14
CA GLN A 169 8.00 9.14 14.68
C GLN A 169 7.06 8.15 13.98
N ALA A 170 7.18 8.00 12.65
CA ALA A 170 6.44 7.03 11.87
C ALA A 170 6.74 5.58 12.29
N HIS A 171 8.00 5.29 12.61
CA HIS A 171 8.40 3.97 13.11
C HIS A 171 7.89 3.74 14.54
N GLU A 172 7.98 4.75 15.41
CA GLU A 172 7.48 4.68 16.79
C GLU A 172 5.98 4.39 16.85
N CYS A 173 5.17 5.03 16.00
CA CYS A 173 3.73 4.80 15.94
C CYS A 173 3.33 3.61 15.06
N ARG A 174 4.29 2.87 14.49
CA ARG A 174 4.07 1.73 13.58
C ARG A 174 3.32 2.07 12.29
N PHE A 175 3.36 3.34 11.87
CA PHE A 175 2.98 3.71 10.52
C PHE A 175 3.84 2.96 9.50
N ILE A 176 5.16 2.98 9.72
CA ILE A 176 6.12 2.10 9.04
C ILE A 176 6.51 0.97 10.00
N VAL A 177 6.62 -0.25 9.47
CA VAL A 177 6.95 -1.43 10.28
C VAL A 177 8.45 -1.60 10.51
N ASP A 178 9.26 -1.08 9.58
CA ASP A 178 10.71 -1.11 9.61
C ASP A 178 11.29 0.06 8.78
N LYS A 179 12.55 0.42 9.02
CA LYS A 179 13.31 1.50 8.36
C LYS A 179 14.73 1.11 7.95
N ARG A 180 15.07 -0.20 7.95
CA ARG A 180 16.37 -0.72 7.50
C ARG A 180 16.52 -0.76 5.97
N GLY A 181 15.49 -0.36 5.21
CA GLY A 181 15.54 -0.32 3.75
C GLY A 181 15.32 -1.69 3.11
N ASP A 182 16.08 -2.00 2.06
CA ASP A 182 15.87 -3.18 1.20
C ASP A 182 15.94 -4.51 1.95
N GLU A 183 16.81 -4.64 2.96
CA GLU A 183 16.90 -5.86 3.77
C GLU A 183 15.58 -6.16 4.49
N ALA A 184 15.03 -5.17 5.20
CA ALA A 184 13.75 -5.33 5.87
C ALA A 184 12.58 -5.52 4.90
N LEU A 185 12.63 -4.88 3.72
CA LEU A 185 11.64 -5.12 2.68
C LEU A 185 11.68 -6.58 2.20
N ALA A 186 12.88 -7.10 1.91
CA ALA A 186 13.06 -8.47 1.43
C ALA A 186 12.62 -9.50 2.48
N GLU A 187 13.01 -9.31 3.75
CA GLU A 187 12.56 -10.14 4.87
C GLU A 187 11.03 -10.14 4.99
N LEU A 188 10.41 -8.95 4.99
CA LEU A 188 8.97 -8.81 5.15
C LEU A 188 8.20 -9.40 3.98
N ALA A 189 8.56 -9.02 2.75
CA ALA A 189 7.89 -9.50 1.55
C ALA A 189 8.06 -11.02 1.39
N GLY A 190 9.26 -11.55 1.65
CA GLY A 190 9.55 -12.98 1.67
C GLY A 190 8.67 -13.72 2.66
N ASN A 191 8.60 -13.25 3.91
CA ASN A 191 7.75 -13.85 4.94
C ASN A 191 6.27 -13.83 4.54
N VAL A 192 5.75 -12.69 4.08
CA VAL A 192 4.34 -12.54 3.69
C VAL A 192 3.99 -13.44 2.50
N ALA A 193 4.88 -13.58 1.52
CA ALA A 193 4.66 -14.43 0.35
C ALA A 193 4.53 -15.93 0.68
N GLN A 194 5.07 -16.36 1.81
CA GLN A 194 4.96 -17.74 2.30
C GLN A 194 3.67 -18.01 3.11
N LEU A 195 2.88 -16.99 3.44
CA LEU A 195 1.66 -17.14 4.25
C LEU A 195 0.45 -17.58 3.40
N ALA A 196 -0.59 -18.06 4.08
CA ALA A 196 -1.79 -18.62 3.45
C ALA A 196 -2.57 -17.55 2.65
N PRO A 197 -2.66 -17.64 1.31
CA PRO A 197 -3.21 -16.57 0.47
C PRO A 197 -4.68 -16.23 0.79
N LEU A 198 -5.53 -17.24 1.00
CA LEU A 198 -6.95 -17.02 1.30
C LEU A 198 -7.16 -16.36 2.67
N THR A 199 -6.33 -16.70 3.66
CA THR A 199 -6.34 -16.07 4.98
C THR A 199 -5.90 -14.62 4.90
N LEU A 200 -4.79 -14.33 4.21
CA LEU A 200 -4.31 -12.96 4.02
C LEU A 200 -5.34 -12.08 3.30
N ARG A 201 -5.98 -12.62 2.25
CA ARG A 201 -7.08 -11.94 1.56
C ARG A 201 -8.22 -11.59 2.51
N ASN A 202 -8.67 -12.55 3.32
CA ASN A 202 -9.73 -12.29 4.31
C ASN A 202 -9.32 -11.19 5.30
N VAL A 203 -8.14 -11.30 5.91
CA VAL A 203 -7.65 -10.34 6.91
C VAL A 203 -7.49 -8.94 6.31
N LYS A 204 -6.94 -8.82 5.09
CA LYS A 204 -6.84 -7.56 4.35
C LYS A 204 -8.22 -6.94 4.12
N MET A 205 -9.20 -7.73 3.69
CA MET A 205 -10.57 -7.25 3.52
C MET A 205 -11.15 -6.72 4.83
N GLU A 206 -10.82 -7.34 5.96
CA GLU A 206 -11.26 -6.85 7.26
C GLU A 206 -10.68 -5.47 7.60
N PHE A 207 -9.36 -5.29 7.43
CA PHE A 207 -8.68 -4.02 7.67
C PHE A 207 -8.98 -2.92 6.64
N ALA A 208 -9.51 -3.25 5.47
CA ALA A 208 -9.85 -2.30 4.42
C ALA A 208 -10.97 -1.35 4.86
N HIS A 209 -10.57 -0.28 5.55
CA HIS A 209 -11.44 0.76 6.08
C HIS A 209 -11.14 2.14 5.48
N ALA A 210 -10.00 2.34 4.81
CA ALA A 210 -9.68 3.66 4.26
C ALA A 210 -10.55 4.05 3.07
N CYS A 211 -10.80 5.36 3.00
CA CYS A 211 -11.45 6.12 1.94
C CYS A 211 -12.86 5.70 1.49
N ALA A 212 -13.35 4.47 1.76
CA ALA A 212 -14.71 4.09 1.33
C ALA A 212 -15.33 2.84 1.98
N ARG A 213 -14.68 2.12 2.92
CA ARG A 213 -15.09 0.75 3.33
C ARG A 213 -15.45 -0.10 2.10
N PRO A 214 -14.47 -0.45 1.27
CA PRO A 214 -14.71 -0.89 -0.11
C PRO A 214 -15.36 -2.27 -0.26
N PHE A 215 -15.77 -2.93 0.82
CA PHE A 215 -16.35 -4.27 0.81
C PHE A 215 -17.64 -4.32 1.61
N SER A 216 -18.66 -4.94 1.02
CA SER A 216 -19.89 -5.34 1.71
C SER A 216 -19.64 -6.41 2.77
N ASN A 217 -20.56 -6.56 3.72
CA ASN A 217 -20.49 -7.63 4.72
C ASN A 217 -20.53 -9.02 4.06
N ALA A 218 -21.35 -9.19 3.00
CA ALA A 218 -21.44 -10.45 2.26
C ALA A 218 -20.11 -10.83 1.58
N GLU A 219 -19.39 -9.88 0.98
CA GLU A 219 -18.05 -10.12 0.43
C GLU A 219 -17.07 -10.59 1.53
N ARG A 220 -17.11 -9.96 2.71
CA ARG A 220 -16.24 -10.30 3.85
C ARG A 220 -16.53 -11.70 4.39
N ASP A 221 -17.81 -12.03 4.58
CA ASP A 221 -18.23 -13.34 5.08
C ASP A 221 -17.83 -14.45 4.10
N LYS A 222 -18.02 -14.24 2.80
CA LYS A 222 -17.56 -15.17 1.76
C LYS A 222 -16.04 -15.38 1.79
N ALA A 223 -15.26 -14.31 1.95
CA ALA A 223 -13.81 -14.44 2.06
C ALA A 223 -13.38 -15.18 3.34
N ARG A 224 -14.11 -14.98 4.45
CA ARG A 224 -13.88 -15.66 5.73
C ARG A 224 -14.14 -17.15 5.60
N GLU A 225 -15.27 -17.51 5.00
CA GLU A 225 -15.64 -18.90 4.73
C GLU A 225 -14.62 -19.59 3.82
N ALA A 226 -14.17 -18.93 2.76
CA ALA A 226 -13.14 -19.46 1.87
C ALA A 226 -11.83 -19.77 2.60
N ALA A 227 -11.40 -18.90 3.53
CA ALA A 227 -10.22 -19.17 4.36
C ALA A 227 -10.43 -20.36 5.33
N TRP A 228 -11.62 -20.46 5.95
CA TRP A 228 -11.96 -21.57 6.84
C TRP A 228 -12.08 -22.92 6.14
N ASN A 229 -12.50 -22.92 4.87
CA ASN A 229 -12.69 -24.15 4.09
C ASN A 229 -11.48 -24.50 3.18
N SER A 230 -10.41 -23.70 3.22
CA SER A 230 -9.20 -23.89 2.43
C SER A 230 -8.45 -25.19 2.78
N ALA A 231 -7.88 -25.86 1.76
CA ALA A 231 -6.98 -27.00 1.95
C ALA A 231 -5.68 -26.61 2.68
N ASP A 232 -5.32 -25.32 2.67
CA ASP A 232 -4.18 -24.79 3.42
C ASP A 232 -4.28 -25.07 4.93
N ARG A 233 -5.50 -25.22 5.47
CA ARG A 233 -5.67 -25.62 6.88
C ARG A 233 -5.22 -27.05 7.14
N GLY A 234 -5.49 -27.96 6.20
CA GLY A 234 -5.01 -29.35 6.27
C GLY A 234 -3.48 -29.42 6.16
N GLU A 235 -2.89 -28.58 5.31
CA GLU A 235 -1.44 -28.46 5.14
C GLU A 235 -0.71 -28.08 6.45
N VAL A 236 -1.31 -27.25 7.32
CA VAL A 236 -0.72 -26.96 8.63
C VAL A 236 -0.54 -28.23 9.46
N ALA A 237 -1.53 -29.13 9.45
CA ALA A 237 -1.45 -30.39 10.18
C ALA A 237 -0.41 -31.33 9.55
N THR A 238 -0.40 -31.46 8.23
CA THR A 238 0.57 -32.28 7.48
C THR A 238 2.00 -31.80 7.71
N ALA A 239 2.27 -30.51 7.55
CA ALA A 239 3.60 -29.93 7.72
C ALA A 239 4.12 -30.12 9.16
N LYS A 240 3.23 -30.01 10.16
CA LYS A 240 3.57 -30.28 11.56
C LYS A 240 3.95 -31.74 11.80
N LEU A 241 3.22 -32.69 11.22
CA LEU A 241 3.56 -34.12 11.30
C LEU A 241 4.89 -34.43 10.62
N GLU A 242 5.15 -33.79 9.47
CA GLU A 242 6.36 -33.96 8.65
C GLU A 242 7.56 -33.12 9.12
N ARG A 243 7.38 -32.29 10.17
CA ARG A 243 8.41 -31.38 10.72
C ARG A 243 9.06 -30.47 9.67
N ARG A 244 8.26 -29.94 8.77
CA ARG A 244 8.67 -28.96 7.75
C ARG A 244 7.81 -27.71 7.81
N PRO A 245 8.23 -26.59 7.20
CA PRO A 245 7.35 -25.44 7.01
C PRO A 245 6.14 -25.80 6.13
N PRO A 246 4.95 -25.22 6.40
CA PRO A 246 3.78 -25.41 5.54
C PRO A 246 3.97 -24.74 4.19
N THR A 247 3.44 -25.35 3.14
CA THR A 247 3.43 -24.81 1.77
C THR A 247 2.01 -24.50 1.32
N PHE A 248 1.60 -23.25 1.49
CA PHE A 248 0.25 -22.83 1.14
C PHE A 248 0.05 -22.61 -0.36
N ARG A 249 -1.11 -22.98 -0.88
CA ARG A 249 -1.48 -22.90 -2.29
C ARG A 249 -2.70 -22.01 -2.56
N GLY A 250 -3.44 -21.60 -1.53
CA GLY A 250 -4.58 -20.70 -1.66
C GLY A 250 -5.79 -21.33 -2.37
N ARG A 251 -6.06 -22.61 -2.08
CA ARG A 251 -7.17 -23.38 -2.66
C ARG A 251 -7.78 -24.32 -1.63
#